data_AF-A0A970AW24-F1
#
_entry.id   AF-A0A970AW24-F1
#
_cell.length_a   1.000
_cell.length_b   1.000
_cell.length_c   1.000
_cell.angle_alpha   90.00
_cell.angle_beta   90.00
_cell.angle_gamma   90.00
#
_symmetry.space_group_name_H-M   'P 1'
#
loop_
_entity.id
_entity.type
_entity.pdbx_description
1 polymer ?
#
loop_
_entity_poly.entity_id
_entity_poly.type
_entity_poly.pdbx_seq_one_letter_code
_entity_poly.pdbx_strand_id
1 'polypeptide(L)'
;KSIHDGLNGTGHFFGVLDVAVWCDPEVFAAEVGRAIATLKQTPRLDPDQPLYFPGELAYLTEKTRTEQGIPLPVALVQALANHFGLECVKRHLTPDLSLPEQL
;
A
#
# COMPACT_ATOMS: atom_id res chain seq x y z
N LYS A 1 -18.85 -30.40 12.05
CA LYS A 1 -17.37 -30.48 12.14
C LYS A 1 -16.84 -30.61 10.72
N SER A 2 -16.34 -29.52 10.11
CA SER A 2 -15.55 -29.60 8.88
C SER A 2 -14.09 -29.73 9.29
N ILE A 3 -13.40 -30.74 8.77
CA ILE A 3 -12.13 -31.26 9.29
C ILE A 3 -10.98 -31.11 8.28
N HIS A 4 -11.17 -30.36 7.19
CA HIS A 4 -10.14 -30.22 6.14
C HIS A 4 -10.09 -28.79 5.56
N ASP A 5 -9.67 -27.82 6.38
CA ASP A 5 -8.71 -26.76 6.00
C ASP A 5 -8.26 -26.00 7.26
N GLY A 6 -7.33 -26.61 7.99
CA GLY A 6 -7.08 -26.36 9.41
C GLY A 6 -5.76 -25.69 9.75
N LEU A 7 -5.38 -24.59 9.10
CA LEU A 7 -4.24 -23.78 9.57
C LEU A 7 -4.56 -22.32 9.93
N ASN A 8 -5.52 -21.64 9.28
CA ASN A 8 -5.84 -20.25 9.65
C ASN A 8 -7.31 -20.01 10.07
N GLY A 9 -8.24 -20.93 9.79
CA GLY A 9 -9.64 -20.81 10.21
C GLY A 9 -10.34 -19.49 9.82
N THR A 10 -9.80 -18.75 8.84
CA THR A 10 -10.23 -17.39 8.50
C THR A 10 -11.31 -17.41 7.43
N GLY A 11 -12.47 -16.81 7.75
CA GLY A 11 -13.49 -16.46 6.76
C GLY A 11 -13.27 -15.04 6.23
N HIS A 12 -13.53 -14.84 4.95
CA HIS A 12 -13.48 -13.52 4.31
C HIS A 12 -14.85 -13.18 3.71
N PHE A 13 -15.24 -11.91 3.81
CA PHE A 13 -16.44 -11.38 3.18
C PHE A 13 -16.06 -10.21 2.27
N PHE A 14 -16.61 -10.21 1.06
CA PHE A 14 -16.39 -9.15 0.07
C PHE A 14 -17.76 -8.58 -0.35
N GLY A 15 -17.84 -7.25 -0.35
CA GLY A 15 -19.01 -6.51 -0.84
C GLY A 15 -18.60 -5.64 -2.03
N VAL A 16 -19.36 -5.72 -3.11
CA VAL A 16 -19.16 -4.91 -4.31
C VAL A 16 -20.49 -4.22 -4.62
N LEU A 17 -20.45 -2.91 -4.85
CA LEU A 17 -21.61 -2.11 -5.23
C LEU A 17 -21.35 -1.45 -6.58
N ASP A 18 -22.29 -1.61 -7.51
CA ASP A 18 -22.24 -0.94 -8.81
C ASP A 18 -22.91 0.44 -8.73
N VAL A 19 -22.08 1.48 -8.58
CA VAL A 19 -22.54 2.87 -8.43
C VAL A 19 -23.46 3.32 -9.59
N ALA A 20 -23.29 2.77 -10.79
CA ALA A 20 -24.07 3.13 -11.97
C ALA A 20 -25.57 2.82 -11.84
N VAL A 21 -25.96 1.96 -10.89
CA VAL A 21 -27.36 1.65 -10.58
C VAL A 21 -28.08 2.82 -9.90
N TRP A 22 -27.34 3.72 -9.24
CA TRP A 22 -27.92 4.83 -8.46
C TRP A 22 -27.69 6.20 -9.10
N CYS A 23 -26.56 6.40 -9.77
CA CYS A 23 -26.24 7.67 -10.43
C CYS A 23 -25.21 7.50 -11.55
N ASP A 24 -25.01 8.56 -12.32
CA ASP A 24 -23.91 8.64 -13.28
C ASP A 24 -22.56 8.52 -12.53
N PRO A 25 -21.68 7.56 -12.90
CA PRO A 25 -20.38 7.38 -12.28
C PRO A 25 -19.49 8.63 -12.29
N GLU A 26 -19.55 9.45 -13.34
CA GLU A 26 -18.76 10.69 -13.44
C GLU A 26 -19.27 11.74 -12.46
N VAL A 27 -20.59 11.81 -12.27
CA VAL A 27 -21.20 12.67 -11.26
C VAL A 27 -20.78 12.20 -9.86
N PHE A 28 -20.83 10.90 -9.59
CA PHE A 28 -20.37 10.35 -8.31
C PHE A 28 -18.90 10.67 -8.03
N ALA A 29 -18.02 10.45 -9.02
CA ALA A 29 -16.60 10.76 -8.91
C ALA A 29 -16.37 12.26 -8.60
N ALA A 30 -17.13 13.15 -9.24
CA ALA A 30 -17.07 14.57 -8.98
C ALA A 30 -17.54 14.94 -7.56
N GLU A 31 -18.59 14.31 -7.03
CA GLU A 31 -19.03 14.52 -5.63
C GLU A 31 -17.96 14.05 -4.63
N VAL A 32 -17.37 12.88 -4.84
CA VAL A 32 -16.28 12.36 -4.00
C VAL A 32 -15.09 13.32 -4.03
N GLY A 33 -14.72 13.81 -5.23
CA GLY A 33 -13.67 14.81 -5.40
C GLY A 33 -13.95 16.10 -4.61
N ARG A 34 -15.20 16.59 -4.63
CA ARG A 34 -15.61 17.75 -3.82
C ARG A 34 -15.50 17.47 -2.32
N ALA A 35 -15.96 16.31 -1.86
CA ALA A 35 -15.86 15.94 -0.45
C ALA A 35 -14.39 15.89 0.03
N ILE A 36 -13.49 15.34 -0.79
CA ILE A 36 -12.05 15.33 -0.53
C ILE A 36 -11.49 16.77 -0.48
N ALA A 37 -11.88 17.63 -1.43
CA ALA A 37 -11.44 19.02 -1.46
C ALA A 37 -11.89 19.80 -0.21
N THR A 38 -13.15 19.63 0.21
CA THR A 38 -13.68 20.23 1.44
C THR A 38 -12.91 19.75 2.67
N LEU A 39 -12.61 18.45 2.76
CA LEU A 39 -11.78 17.91 3.84
C LEU A 39 -10.42 18.61 3.86
N LYS A 40 -9.74 18.70 2.72
CA LYS A 40 -8.41 19.32 2.61
C LYS A 40 -8.37 20.79 3.00
N GLN A 41 -9.49 21.51 2.82
CA GLN A 41 -9.65 22.92 3.17
C GLN A 41 -10.05 23.15 4.63
N THR A 42 -10.30 22.08 5.40
CA THR A 42 -10.70 22.21 6.80
C THR A 42 -9.60 22.91 7.61
N PRO A 43 -9.91 23.99 8.35
CA PRO A 43 -8.94 24.70 9.18
C PRO A 43 -8.24 23.75 10.16
N ARG A 44 -6.93 23.88 10.28
CA ARG A 44 -6.12 23.03 11.15
C ARG A 44 -5.66 23.77 12.38
N LEU A 45 -5.48 23.01 13.46
CA LEU A 45 -4.85 23.53 14.68
C LEU A 45 -3.38 23.86 14.43
N ASP A 46 -2.69 23.00 13.67
CA ASP A 46 -1.33 23.19 13.20
C ASP A 46 -1.33 23.36 11.66
N PRO A 47 -0.97 24.53 11.13
CA PRO A 47 -0.87 24.76 9.68
C PRO A 47 0.15 23.85 8.97
N ASP A 48 1.20 23.41 9.67
CA ASP A 48 2.31 22.64 9.09
C ASP A 48 2.00 21.14 9.01
N GLN A 49 0.91 20.68 9.64
CA GLN A 49 0.50 19.29 9.61
C GLN A 49 -0.49 19.02 8.46
N PRO A 50 -0.11 18.31 7.38
CA PRO A 50 -1.04 17.91 6.31
C PRO A 50 -2.17 17.00 6.81
N LEU A 51 -3.39 17.27 6.35
CA LEU A 51 -4.55 16.40 6.54
C LEU A 51 -4.64 15.44 5.35
N TYR A 52 -4.85 14.15 5.60
CA TYR A 52 -4.97 13.12 4.56
C TYR A 52 -6.34 12.47 4.61
N PHE A 53 -6.88 12.11 3.44
CA PHE A 53 -8.06 11.24 3.38
C PHE A 53 -7.64 9.76 3.42
N PRO A 54 -8.53 8.85 3.87
CA PRO A 54 -8.24 7.42 3.87
C PRO A 54 -7.77 6.93 2.49
N GLY A 55 -6.61 6.28 2.44
CA GLY A 55 -6.00 5.77 1.21
C GLY A 55 -4.97 6.71 0.56
N GLU A 56 -4.96 8.00 0.87
CA GLU A 56 -4.04 8.95 0.22
C GLU A 56 -2.57 8.66 0.53
N LEU A 57 -2.24 8.36 1.79
CA LEU A 57 -0.86 8.00 2.18
C LEU A 57 -0.37 6.72 1.49
N ALA A 58 -1.28 5.76 1.27
CA ALA A 58 -0.96 4.54 0.53
C ALA A 58 -0.69 4.84 -0.94
N TYR A 59 -1.51 5.67 -1.57
CA TYR A 59 -1.29 6.15 -2.94
C TYR A 59 0.05 6.89 -3.09
N LEU A 60 0.37 7.80 -2.16
CA LEU A 60 1.67 8.50 -2.16
C LEU A 60 2.84 7.52 -2.00
N THR A 61 2.69 6.55 -1.10
CA THR A 61 3.71 5.51 -0.88
C THR A 61 3.91 4.63 -2.11
N GLU A 62 2.82 4.23 -2.77
CA GLU A 62 2.85 3.45 -4.01
C GLU A 62 3.56 4.23 -5.12
N LYS A 63 3.19 5.50 -5.33
CA LYS A 63 3.84 6.36 -6.31
C LYS A 63 5.35 6.44 -6.06
N THR A 64 5.75 6.76 -4.83
CA THR A 64 7.17 6.84 -4.45
C THR A 64 7.88 5.51 -4.67
N ARG A 65 7.30 4.39 -4.23
CA ARG A 65 7.95 3.06 -4.33
C ARG A 65 7.95 2.48 -5.75
N THR A 66 7.05 2.92 -6.61
CA THR A 66 7.06 2.59 -8.03
C THR A 66 8.24 3.25 -8.73
N GLU A 67 8.53 4.50 -8.37
CA GLU A 67 9.64 5.28 -8.94
C GLU A 67 11.00 4.93 -8.31
N GLN A 68 11.05 4.73 -7.00
CA GLN A 68 12.29 4.63 -6.21
C GLN A 68 12.60 3.23 -5.69
N GLY A 69 11.69 2.26 -5.91
CA GLY A 69 11.79 0.92 -5.34
C GLY A 69 11.20 0.80 -3.93
N ILE A 70 10.98 -0.44 -3.50
CA ILE A 70 10.42 -0.75 -2.18
C ILE A 70 11.56 -0.86 -1.17
N PRO A 71 11.59 -0.03 -0.11
CA PRO A 71 12.59 -0.17 0.94
C PRO A 71 12.34 -1.47 1.70
N LEU A 72 13.37 -2.32 1.77
CA LEU A 72 13.36 -3.56 2.52
C LEU A 72 14.32 -3.46 3.72
N PRO A 73 13.90 -3.88 4.92
CA PRO A 73 14.83 -4.01 6.05
C PRO A 73 15.96 -5.00 5.72
N VAL A 74 17.20 -4.67 6.10
CA VAL A 74 18.37 -5.54 5.85
C VAL A 74 18.16 -6.95 6.40
N ALA A 75 17.57 -7.09 7.58
CA ALA A 75 17.25 -8.38 8.18
C ALA A 75 16.30 -9.24 7.32
N LEU A 76 15.37 -8.60 6.61
CA LEU A 76 14.48 -9.31 5.68
C LEU A 76 15.25 -9.80 4.46
N VAL A 77 16.14 -8.98 3.90
CA VAL A 77 17.00 -9.39 2.77
C VAL A 77 17.88 -10.58 3.18
N GLN A 78 18.44 -10.56 4.38
CA GLN A 78 19.22 -11.67 4.94
C GLN A 78 18.38 -12.94 5.10
N ALA A 79 17.17 -12.84 5.65
CA ALA A 79 16.27 -13.98 5.80
C ALA A 79 15.90 -14.60 4.44
N LEU A 80 15.61 -13.75 3.45
CA LEU A 80 15.35 -14.18 2.08
C LEU A 80 16.58 -14.85 1.46
N ALA A 81 17.78 -14.28 1.64
CA ALA A 81 19.01 -14.86 1.12
C ALA A 81 19.34 -16.21 1.76
N ASN A 82 19.08 -16.38 3.06
CA ASN A 82 19.24 -17.66 3.76
C ASN A 82 18.28 -18.73 3.24
N HIS A 83 17.07 -18.35 2.85
CA HIS A 83 16.05 -19.29 2.38
C HIS A 83 16.17 -19.61 0.88
N PHE A 84 16.42 -18.60 0.04
CA PHE A 84 16.40 -18.72 -1.42
C PHE A 84 17.79 -18.67 -2.08
N GLY A 85 18.84 -18.38 -1.32
CA GLY A 85 20.20 -18.18 -1.81
C GLY A 85 20.51 -16.72 -2.15
N LEU A 86 21.73 -16.27 -1.82
CA LEU A 86 22.18 -14.88 -1.98
C LEU A 86 22.10 -14.38 -3.43
N GLU A 87 22.58 -15.18 -4.38
CA GLU A 87 22.61 -14.79 -5.80
C GLU A 87 21.22 -14.69 -6.43
N CYS A 88 20.26 -15.48 -5.92
CA CYS A 88 18.86 -15.36 -6.30
C CYS A 88 18.31 -14.00 -5.88
N VAL A 89 18.50 -13.63 -4.60
CA VAL A 89 17.99 -12.37 -4.04
C VAL A 89 18.67 -11.16 -4.67
N LYS A 90 20.00 -11.17 -4.83
CA LYS A 90 20.76 -10.05 -5.43
C LYS A 90 20.28 -9.65 -6.82
N ARG A 91 19.83 -10.61 -7.64
CA ARG A 91 19.31 -10.33 -9.00
C ARG A 91 18.08 -9.40 -8.98
N HIS A 92 17.34 -9.40 -7.88
CA HIS A 92 16.09 -8.67 -7.74
C HIS A 92 16.20 -7.40 -6.87
N LEU A 93 17.37 -7.14 -6.28
CA LEU A 93 17.63 -5.89 -5.58
C LEU A 93 17.99 -4.80 -6.59
N THR A 94 17.43 -3.60 -6.41
CA THR A 94 17.84 -2.43 -7.18
C THR A 94 19.29 -2.07 -6.85
N PRO A 95 20.13 -1.74 -7.85
CA PRO A 95 21.59 -1.59 -7.68
C PRO A 95 22.03 -0.53 -6.65
N ASP A 96 21.20 0.50 -6.41
CA ASP A 96 21.46 1.62 -5.49
C ASP A 96 21.19 1.25 -4.01
N LEU A 97 20.55 0.11 -3.75
CA LEU A 97 20.36 -0.45 -2.41
C LEU A 97 21.34 -1.61 -2.18
N SER A 98 22.58 -1.46 -2.66
CA SER A 98 23.67 -2.36 -2.32
C SER A 98 23.76 -2.50 -0.81
N LEU A 99 23.53 -3.72 -0.33
CA LEU A 99 23.81 -4.12 1.04
C LEU A 99 25.18 -3.54 1.44
N PRO A 100 25.34 -2.97 2.65
CA PRO A 100 26.65 -2.56 3.11
C PRO A 100 27.63 -3.72 2.89
N GLU A 101 28.83 -3.42 2.37
CA GLU A 101 29.87 -4.39 1.98
C GLU A 101 30.29 -5.38 3.10
N GLN A 102 29.75 -5.20 4.30
CA GLN A 102 30.01 -6.01 5.47
C GLN A 102 28.75 -6.80 5.83
N LEU A 103 28.67 -7.99 5.24
CA LEU A 103 27.92 -9.14 5.73
C LEU A 103 28.89 -10.12 6.37
#